data_AF-A0AB72Z0F3-F1
#
_entry.id   AF-A0AB72Z0F3-F1
#
_cell.length_a   1.000
_cell.length_b   1.000
_cell.length_c   1.000
_cell.angle_alpha   90.00
_cell.angle_beta   90.00
_cell.angle_gamma   90.00
#
_symmetry.space_group_name_H-M   'P 1'
#
loop_
_entity.id
_entity.type
_entity.pdbx_description
1 polymer ?
#
loop_
_entity_poly.entity_id
_entity_poly.type
_entity_poly.pdbx_seq_one_letter_code
_entity_poly.pdbx_strand_id
1 'polypeptide(L)'
;MSNELGLGSKGSWWESRNKNAVLVLTFVVMLAAKLLTMMLPAKYFYDNNRIVGMVNEDMRVKAWAGSYIVAANFFKAINIFGFTSISQWSWFLGMLLTVIVFFMVLKLPEPDMVQAIFLLACIGLLNIYVFNIGKDVIQFLFFMAVYLVLLMPIESSTMKIAFATVILYFESKVFRSYYVLIAALVLAIYCILTMFRKNHKFPPAVKIIITTVTMYVLVCVMMVVTSVAMHDEYEQIMGIRDYSLNGREDDVDSVTIIKNWVSGDNSSNLPLFLLNYLINAFRMMIPLELAVKGIQYLPFFCFQVAVTVYLAHLFGKLDEIEDETQFLAISIFLGYVLASVLFEPDFGSWVRHEAATFPVLQLLVFSQNQRLSQWKQDINKIKGRIGRHANVAGKMEA
;
A
#
# COMPACT_ATOMS: atom_id res chain seq x y z
N MET A 1 -48.18 -10.19 -21.77
CA MET A 1 -48.17 -11.50 -21.08
C MET A 1 -47.18 -12.37 -21.81
N SER A 2 -46.08 -12.87 -21.27
CA SER A 2 -45.44 -12.82 -19.96
C SER A 2 -44.11 -13.58 -20.12
N ASN A 3 -43.11 -13.19 -19.33
CA ASN A 3 -41.84 -13.88 -19.08
C ASN A 3 -40.70 -13.63 -20.09
N GLU A 4 -40.24 -12.38 -20.09
CA GLU A 4 -38.80 -12.17 -19.91
C GLU A 4 -38.42 -12.67 -18.51
N LEU A 5 -37.67 -13.77 -18.44
CA LEU A 5 -37.03 -14.25 -17.22
C LEU A 5 -35.52 -14.24 -17.44
N GLY A 6 -34.92 -13.18 -16.87
CA GLY A 6 -33.53 -12.99 -16.48
C GLY A 6 -32.55 -14.09 -16.83
N LEU A 7 -31.92 -13.96 -18.00
CA LEU A 7 -30.57 -14.48 -18.19
C LEU A 7 -29.59 -13.47 -17.59
N GLY A 8 -29.42 -13.57 -16.27
CA GLY A 8 -28.29 -12.96 -15.59
C GLY A 8 -26.99 -13.42 -16.26
N SER A 9 -26.09 -12.46 -16.51
CA SER A 9 -24.76 -12.70 -17.07
C SER A 9 -24.00 -13.72 -16.21
N LYS A 10 -24.07 -15.00 -16.56
CA LYS A 10 -23.22 -16.03 -15.98
C LYS A 10 -21.79 -15.70 -16.41
N GLY A 11 -20.94 -15.33 -15.44
CA GLY A 11 -19.50 -15.28 -15.63
C GLY A 11 -19.01 -16.59 -16.26
N SER A 12 -18.01 -16.48 -17.14
CA SER A 12 -17.41 -17.64 -17.80
C SER A 12 -17.06 -18.71 -16.77
N TRP A 13 -17.32 -20.00 -17.05
CA TRP A 13 -17.01 -21.11 -16.14
C TRP A 13 -15.55 -21.10 -15.62
N TRP A 14 -14.64 -20.49 -16.37
CA TRP A 14 -13.25 -20.25 -15.98
C TRP A 14 -13.05 -19.21 -14.86
N GLU A 15 -13.90 -18.19 -14.77
CA GLU A 15 -13.81 -17.13 -13.75
C GLU A 15 -14.18 -17.66 -12.36
N SER A 16 -15.20 -18.52 -12.29
CA SER A 16 -15.59 -19.20 -11.04
C SER A 16 -14.52 -20.18 -10.55
N ARG A 17 -13.77 -20.80 -11.46
CA ARG A 17 -12.62 -21.67 -11.10
C ARG A 17 -11.49 -20.90 -10.43
N ASN A 18 -11.19 -19.68 -10.88
CA ASN A 18 -10.10 -18.90 -10.32
C ASN A 18 -10.37 -18.52 -8.86
N LYS A 19 -11.59 -18.06 -8.54
CA LYS A 19 -11.94 -17.71 -7.15
C LYS A 19 -11.84 -18.92 -6.23
N ASN A 20 -12.41 -20.06 -6.63
CA ASN A 20 -12.32 -21.31 -5.85
C ASN A 20 -10.87 -21.79 -5.69
N ALA A 21 -10.06 -21.69 -6.75
CA ALA A 21 -8.64 -22.01 -6.69
C ALA A 21 -7.89 -21.10 -5.71
N VAL A 22 -8.10 -19.78 -5.76
CA VAL A 22 -7.48 -18.84 -4.82
C VAL A 22 -7.88 -19.15 -3.37
N LEU A 23 -9.15 -19.45 -3.11
CA LEU A 23 -9.62 -19.77 -1.76
C LEU A 23 -8.91 -21.01 -1.20
N VAL A 24 -8.75 -22.07 -1.99
CA VAL A 24 -7.99 -23.27 -1.59
C VAL A 24 -6.50 -22.94 -1.44
N LEU A 25 -5.93 -22.24 -2.42
CA LEU A 25 -4.52 -21.89 -2.46
C LEU A 25 -4.12 -20.89 -1.37
N THR A 26 -5.06 -20.14 -0.78
CA THR A 26 -4.80 -19.21 0.33
C THR A 26 -4.09 -19.92 1.48
N PHE A 27 -4.57 -21.10 1.87
CA PHE A 27 -3.94 -21.88 2.94
C PHE A 27 -2.66 -22.59 2.48
N VAL A 28 -2.60 -23.04 1.22
CA VAL A 28 -1.38 -23.66 0.66
C VAL A 28 -0.23 -22.66 0.61
N VAL A 29 -0.50 -21.44 0.14
CA VAL A 29 0.46 -20.34 0.09
C VAL A 29 0.85 -19.90 1.49
N MET A 30 -0.08 -19.85 2.45
CA MET A 30 0.26 -19.61 3.85
C MET A 30 1.25 -20.65 4.38
N LEU A 31 0.99 -21.94 4.16
CA LEU A 31 1.91 -23.01 4.57
C LEU A 31 3.28 -22.86 3.91
N ALA A 32 3.33 -22.65 2.59
CA ALA A 32 4.58 -22.46 1.86
C ALA A 32 5.35 -21.23 2.36
N ALA A 33 4.67 -20.12 2.62
CA ALA A 33 5.25 -18.90 3.19
C ALA A 33 5.82 -19.15 4.59
N LYS A 34 5.09 -19.88 5.46
CA LYS A 34 5.59 -20.21 6.81
C LYS A 34 6.80 -21.13 6.77
N LEU A 35 6.82 -22.13 5.89
CA LEU A 35 8.01 -22.95 5.67
C LEU A 35 9.20 -22.12 5.16
N LEU A 36 8.95 -21.20 4.22
CA LEU A 36 9.98 -20.30 3.71
C LEU A 36 10.56 -19.40 4.82
N THR A 37 9.72 -18.87 5.72
CA THR A 37 10.21 -18.06 6.85
C THR A 37 11.17 -18.80 7.78
N MET A 38 11.09 -20.13 7.86
CA MET A 38 12.04 -20.94 8.63
C MET A 38 13.39 -21.10 7.93
N MET A 39 13.43 -20.92 6.61
CA MET A 39 14.66 -21.00 5.80
C MET A 39 15.33 -19.64 5.60
N LEU A 40 14.59 -18.55 5.85
CA LEU A 40 15.11 -17.19 5.69
C LEU A 40 16.14 -16.85 6.79
N PRO A 41 17.22 -16.13 6.43
CA PRO A 41 18.19 -15.63 7.40
C PRO A 41 17.56 -14.81 8.54
N ALA A 42 18.10 -14.94 9.76
CA ALA A 42 17.58 -14.28 10.96
C ALA A 42 17.50 -12.74 10.85
N LYS A 43 18.35 -12.13 10.02
CA LYS A 43 18.35 -10.67 9.77
C LYS A 43 17.02 -10.13 9.25
N TYR A 44 16.24 -10.92 8.51
CA TYR A 44 14.93 -10.50 8.02
C TYR A 44 13.89 -10.33 9.15
N PHE A 45 14.18 -10.89 10.32
CA PHE A 45 13.32 -10.89 11.51
C PHE A 45 13.96 -10.15 12.68
N TYR A 46 14.91 -9.25 12.44
CA TYR A 46 15.62 -8.53 13.51
C TYR A 46 14.66 -7.78 14.46
N ASP A 47 13.73 -7.01 13.90
CA ASP A 47 12.69 -6.30 14.66
C ASP A 47 11.79 -7.27 15.45
N ASN A 48 11.40 -8.39 14.83
CA ASN A 48 10.56 -9.42 15.47
C ASN A 48 11.29 -10.06 16.66
N ASN A 49 12.56 -10.46 16.48
CA ASN A 49 13.41 -11.01 17.56
C ASN A 49 13.52 -10.04 18.73
N ARG A 50 13.67 -8.75 18.44
CA ARG A 50 13.71 -7.72 19.48
C ARG A 50 12.42 -7.67 20.29
N ILE A 51 11.27 -7.64 19.61
CA ILE A 51 9.96 -7.56 20.26
C ILE A 51 9.69 -8.81 21.07
N VAL A 52 10.00 -10.02 20.58
CA VAL A 52 9.88 -11.26 21.36
C VAL A 52 10.75 -11.23 22.61
N GLY A 53 12.00 -10.77 22.49
CA GLY A 53 12.88 -10.60 23.65
C GLY A 53 12.30 -9.67 24.70
N MET A 54 11.68 -8.56 24.27
CA MET A 54 11.00 -7.62 25.17
C MET A 54 9.71 -8.20 25.79
N VAL A 55 8.96 -9.03 25.04
CA VAL A 55 7.79 -9.76 25.56
C VAL A 55 8.19 -10.77 26.63
N ASN A 56 9.32 -11.45 26.44
CA ASN A 56 9.83 -12.44 27.38
C ASN A 56 10.62 -11.83 28.55
N GLU A 57 10.81 -10.50 28.56
CA GLU A 57 11.63 -9.79 29.55
C GLU A 57 13.08 -10.29 29.60
N ASP A 58 13.63 -10.65 28.45
CA ASP A 58 15.02 -11.10 28.34
C ASP A 58 15.98 -9.95 28.65
N MET A 59 16.66 -10.04 29.79
CA MET A 59 17.63 -9.04 30.27
C MET A 59 18.83 -8.84 29.31
N ARG A 60 19.06 -9.77 28.36
CA ARG A 60 20.11 -9.64 27.34
C ARG A 60 19.70 -8.69 26.21
N VAL A 61 18.42 -8.36 26.09
CA VAL A 61 17.87 -7.52 25.04
C VAL A 61 17.64 -6.11 25.60
N LYS A 62 18.48 -5.14 25.19
CA LYS A 62 18.30 -3.73 25.58
C LYS A 62 16.93 -3.22 25.07
N ALA A 63 15.99 -2.95 25.97
CA ALA A 63 14.66 -2.48 25.59
C ALA A 63 14.76 -1.22 24.70
N TRP A 64 14.06 -1.24 23.57
CA TRP A 64 13.94 -0.08 22.69
C TRP A 64 12.69 0.70 23.02
N ALA A 65 12.77 2.03 22.95
CA ALA A 65 11.67 2.93 23.28
C ALA A 65 10.65 3.05 22.13
N GLY A 66 9.59 3.84 22.37
CA GLY A 66 8.59 4.18 21.36
C GLY A 66 7.74 2.99 20.92
N SER A 67 7.56 2.83 19.61
CA SER A 67 6.66 1.83 19.02
C SER A 67 7.03 0.38 19.34
N TYR A 68 8.29 0.10 19.71
CA TYR A 68 8.73 -1.23 20.14
C TYR A 68 8.15 -1.62 21.50
N ILE A 69 8.07 -0.68 22.46
CA ILE A 69 7.44 -0.92 23.77
C ILE A 69 5.94 -1.15 23.58
N VAL A 70 5.30 -0.32 22.77
CA VAL A 70 3.86 -0.44 22.49
C VAL A 70 3.57 -1.82 21.88
N ALA A 71 4.37 -2.25 20.90
CA ALA A 71 4.23 -3.58 20.31
C ALA A 71 4.45 -4.70 21.34
N ALA A 72 5.52 -4.64 22.13
CA ALA A 72 5.79 -5.65 23.16
C ALA A 72 4.65 -5.74 24.19
N ASN A 73 4.14 -4.60 24.67
CA ASN A 73 3.02 -4.56 25.61
C ASN A 73 1.73 -5.10 25.02
N PHE A 74 1.45 -4.79 23.74
CA PHE A 74 0.33 -5.37 23.01
C PHE A 74 0.43 -6.90 22.99
N PHE A 75 1.58 -7.45 22.59
CA PHE A 75 1.78 -8.90 22.54
C PHE A 75 1.73 -9.55 23.92
N LYS A 76 2.31 -8.93 24.96
CA LYS A 76 2.16 -9.39 26.35
C LYS A 76 0.69 -9.48 26.76
N ALA A 77 -0.11 -8.46 26.46
CA ALA A 77 -1.52 -8.41 26.83
C ALA A 77 -2.36 -9.50 26.15
N ILE A 78 -2.03 -9.87 24.90
CA ILE A 78 -2.75 -10.91 24.16
C ILE A 78 -2.14 -12.32 24.31
N ASN A 79 -1.05 -12.47 25.06
CA ASN A 79 -0.32 -13.74 25.19
C ASN A 79 -0.99 -14.74 26.16
N ILE A 80 -2.24 -15.10 25.89
CA ILE A 80 -3.03 -16.03 26.71
C ILE A 80 -2.40 -17.44 26.71
N PHE A 81 -1.71 -17.81 25.62
CA PHE A 81 -1.11 -19.14 25.42
C PHE A 81 0.34 -19.26 25.92
N GLY A 82 0.94 -18.17 26.45
CA GLY A 82 2.31 -18.19 26.95
C GLY A 82 3.37 -18.44 25.86
N PHE A 83 3.17 -17.93 24.65
CA PHE A 83 4.14 -18.02 23.56
C PHE A 83 5.43 -17.26 23.89
N THR A 84 6.57 -17.91 23.66
CA THR A 84 7.91 -17.37 23.95
C THR A 84 8.81 -17.29 22.72
N SER A 85 8.40 -17.89 21.59
CA SER A 85 9.21 -17.92 20.37
C SER A 85 8.52 -17.24 19.19
N ILE A 86 9.32 -16.71 18.25
CA ILE A 86 8.82 -16.17 16.98
C ILE A 86 8.01 -17.21 16.22
N SER A 87 8.47 -18.46 16.19
CA SER A 87 7.80 -19.52 15.44
C SER A 87 6.36 -19.73 15.92
N GLN A 88 6.15 -19.79 17.24
CA GLN A 88 4.81 -19.91 17.83
C GLN A 88 3.91 -18.75 17.42
N TRP A 89 4.40 -17.51 17.56
CA TRP A 89 3.66 -16.31 17.15
C TRP A 89 3.37 -16.29 15.64
N SER A 90 4.35 -16.63 14.82
CA SER A 90 4.24 -16.66 13.36
C SER A 90 3.17 -17.65 12.91
N TRP A 91 3.14 -18.87 13.47
CA TRP A 91 2.12 -19.86 13.15
C TRP A 91 0.74 -19.45 13.63
N PHE A 92 0.63 -18.98 14.87
CA PHE A 92 -0.64 -18.56 15.46
C PHE A 92 -1.26 -17.38 14.69
N LEU A 93 -0.51 -16.29 14.52
CA LEU A 93 -0.97 -15.10 13.79
C LEU A 93 -1.17 -15.42 12.31
N GLY A 94 -0.29 -16.22 11.71
CA GLY A 94 -0.40 -16.69 10.33
C GLY A 94 -1.72 -17.39 10.07
N MET A 95 -2.08 -18.37 10.91
CA MET A 95 -3.34 -19.09 10.78
C MET A 95 -4.54 -18.16 11.04
N LEU A 96 -4.54 -17.45 12.16
CA LEU A 96 -5.65 -16.58 12.57
C LEU A 96 -5.96 -15.51 11.52
N LEU A 97 -4.94 -14.76 11.09
CA LEU A 97 -5.12 -13.64 10.17
C LEU A 97 -5.32 -14.11 8.72
N THR A 98 -4.79 -15.27 8.34
CA THR A 98 -5.12 -15.87 7.03
C THR A 98 -6.58 -16.29 6.96
N VAL A 99 -7.18 -16.76 8.06
CA VAL A 99 -8.64 -17.00 8.12
C VAL A 99 -9.41 -15.70 7.92
N ILE A 100 -8.97 -14.58 8.50
CA ILE A 100 -9.58 -13.26 8.26
C ILE A 100 -9.45 -12.89 6.78
N VAL A 101 -8.24 -12.99 6.20
CA VAL A 101 -8.01 -12.70 4.78
C VAL A 101 -8.86 -13.59 3.88
N PHE A 102 -9.05 -14.86 4.21
CA PHE A 102 -9.94 -15.76 3.48
C PHE A 102 -11.38 -15.21 3.41
N PHE A 103 -11.92 -14.68 4.52
CA PHE A 103 -13.23 -14.04 4.50
C PHE A 103 -13.26 -12.74 3.68
N MET A 104 -12.16 -11.99 3.64
CA MET A 104 -12.05 -10.82 2.76
C MET A 104 -12.07 -11.24 1.29
N VAL A 105 -11.31 -12.27 0.93
CA VAL A 105 -11.25 -12.83 -0.43
C VAL A 105 -12.60 -13.40 -0.87
N LEU A 106 -13.38 -13.98 0.05
CA LEU A 106 -14.75 -14.43 -0.24
C LEU A 106 -15.65 -13.30 -0.72
N LYS A 107 -15.45 -12.07 -0.21
CA LYS A 107 -16.24 -10.89 -0.61
C LYS A 107 -15.77 -10.27 -1.93
N LEU A 108 -14.58 -10.60 -2.41
CA LEU A 108 -14.06 -10.04 -3.67
C LEU A 108 -14.87 -10.55 -4.87
N PRO A 109 -15.05 -9.74 -5.93
CA PRO A 109 -15.55 -10.25 -7.20
C PRO A 109 -14.58 -11.31 -7.76
N GLU A 110 -15.05 -12.15 -8.67
CA GLU A 110 -14.21 -13.21 -9.24
C GLU A 110 -12.96 -12.61 -9.91
N PRO A 111 -11.73 -12.95 -9.47
CA PRO A 111 -10.52 -12.41 -10.06
C PRO A 111 -10.21 -13.10 -11.38
N ASP A 112 -9.64 -12.37 -12.33
CA ASP A 112 -8.99 -13.01 -13.48
C ASP A 112 -7.69 -13.70 -13.05
N MET A 113 -7.04 -14.42 -13.97
CA MET A 113 -5.83 -15.18 -13.66
C MET A 113 -4.68 -14.30 -13.14
N VAL A 114 -4.53 -13.08 -13.68
CA VAL A 114 -3.44 -12.17 -13.29
C VAL A 114 -3.70 -11.60 -11.90
N GLN A 115 -4.94 -11.18 -11.64
CA GLN A 115 -5.39 -10.76 -10.33
C GLN A 115 -5.28 -11.90 -9.30
N ALA A 116 -5.61 -13.14 -9.69
CA ALA A 116 -5.49 -14.30 -8.81
C ALA A 116 -4.03 -14.57 -8.39
N ILE A 117 -3.08 -14.52 -9.34
CA ILE A 117 -1.65 -14.66 -9.06
C ILE A 117 -1.18 -13.53 -8.13
N PHE A 118 -1.57 -12.28 -8.42
CA PHE A 118 -1.21 -11.13 -7.61
C PHE A 118 -1.78 -11.21 -6.18
N LEU A 119 -3.03 -11.67 -6.03
CA LEU A 119 -3.66 -11.89 -4.73
C LEU A 119 -2.93 -12.95 -3.91
N LEU A 120 -2.55 -14.07 -4.54
CA LEU A 120 -1.74 -15.11 -3.88
C LEU A 120 -0.35 -14.58 -3.48
N ALA A 121 0.26 -13.72 -4.30
CA ALA A 121 1.51 -13.05 -3.94
C ALA A 121 1.34 -12.15 -2.70
N CYS A 122 0.26 -11.36 -2.62
CA CYS A 122 -0.07 -10.58 -1.42
C CYS A 122 -0.22 -11.47 -0.19
N ILE A 123 -0.95 -12.58 -0.29
CA ILE A 123 -1.14 -13.54 0.83
C ILE A 123 0.19 -14.15 1.27
N GLY A 124 1.08 -14.45 0.32
CA GLY A 124 2.44 -14.91 0.60
C GLY A 124 3.25 -13.86 1.37
N LEU A 125 3.29 -12.61 0.90
CA LEU A 125 4.00 -11.51 1.56
C LEU A 125 3.46 -11.22 2.96
N LEU A 126 2.13 -11.24 3.13
CA LEU A 126 1.50 -11.12 4.45
C LEU A 126 2.00 -12.20 5.40
N ASN A 127 2.04 -13.46 4.96
CA ASN A 127 2.48 -14.55 5.82
C ASN A 127 4.00 -14.57 6.09
N ILE A 128 4.81 -14.05 5.16
CA ILE A 128 6.26 -13.94 5.34
C ILE A 128 6.60 -12.81 6.33
N TYR A 129 6.04 -11.62 6.13
CA TYR A 129 6.50 -10.41 6.81
C TYR A 129 5.52 -9.83 7.83
N VAL A 130 4.21 -9.87 7.56
CA VAL A 130 3.22 -9.14 8.35
C VAL A 130 2.64 -10.01 9.47
N PHE A 131 2.24 -11.26 9.19
CA PHE A 131 1.60 -12.17 10.15
C PHE A 131 2.61 -12.85 11.06
N ASN A 132 3.37 -12.02 11.76
CA ASN A 132 4.36 -12.41 12.74
C ASN A 132 4.35 -11.39 13.88
N ILE A 133 4.98 -11.73 15.00
CA ILE A 133 5.12 -10.81 16.13
C ILE A 133 5.99 -9.63 15.71
N GLY A 134 5.39 -8.46 15.55
CA GLY A 134 6.06 -7.31 14.96
C GLY A 134 5.19 -6.07 14.94
N LYS A 135 5.76 -4.96 14.48
CA LYS A 135 5.01 -3.70 14.32
C LYS A 135 4.03 -3.75 13.15
N ASP A 136 4.28 -4.62 12.17
CA ASP A 136 3.57 -4.62 10.90
C ASP A 136 2.19 -5.26 11.00
N VAL A 137 2.00 -6.26 11.88
CA VAL A 137 0.66 -6.80 12.16
C VAL A 137 -0.23 -5.77 12.84
N ILE A 138 0.32 -4.92 13.71
CA ILE A 138 -0.44 -3.86 14.38
C ILE A 138 -0.90 -2.83 13.34
N GLN A 139 -0.01 -2.41 12.45
CA GLN A 139 -0.36 -1.58 11.29
C GLN A 139 -1.45 -2.23 10.43
N PHE A 140 -1.33 -3.53 10.14
CA PHE A 140 -2.36 -4.27 9.40
C PHE A 140 -3.73 -4.24 10.10
N LEU A 141 -3.76 -4.32 11.44
CA LEU A 141 -5.01 -4.21 12.20
C LEU A 141 -5.63 -2.80 12.13
N PHE A 142 -4.84 -1.73 12.08
CA PHE A 142 -5.36 -0.38 11.84
C PHE A 142 -5.94 -0.24 10.43
N PHE A 143 -5.25 -0.73 9.41
CA PHE A 143 -5.80 -0.77 8.04
C PHE A 143 -7.02 -1.69 7.92
N MET A 144 -7.09 -2.75 8.72
CA MET A 144 -8.28 -3.60 8.83
C MET A 144 -9.46 -2.82 9.43
N ALA A 145 -9.24 -2.01 10.46
CA ALA A 145 -10.27 -1.14 11.01
C ALA A 145 -10.77 -0.11 9.97
N VAL A 146 -9.86 0.49 9.21
CA VAL A 146 -10.20 1.36 8.07
C VAL A 146 -11.02 0.61 7.03
N TYR A 147 -10.61 -0.60 6.64
CA TYR A 147 -11.37 -1.44 5.72
C TYR A 147 -12.80 -1.71 6.20
N LEU A 148 -12.98 -2.04 7.49
CA LEU A 148 -14.30 -2.26 8.05
C LEU A 148 -15.17 -1.01 7.99
N VAL A 149 -14.61 0.18 8.25
CA VAL A 149 -15.33 1.46 8.09
C VAL A 149 -15.81 1.66 6.66
N LEU A 150 -14.96 1.39 5.67
CA LEU A 150 -15.31 1.54 4.26
C LEU A 150 -16.46 0.60 3.85
N LEU A 151 -16.54 -0.58 4.45
CA LEU A 151 -17.61 -1.56 4.21
C LEU A 151 -18.89 -1.30 5.00
N MET A 152 -18.88 -0.42 6.01
CA MET A 152 -20.11 -0.11 6.75
C MET A 152 -21.17 0.49 5.80
N PRO A 153 -22.47 0.21 6.04
CA PRO A 153 -23.58 0.74 5.26
C PRO A 153 -23.87 2.21 5.62
N ILE A 154 -22.83 3.06 5.56
CA ILE A 154 -22.93 4.50 5.73
C ILE A 154 -23.07 5.11 4.34
N GLU A 155 -24.14 5.87 4.11
CA GLU A 155 -24.41 6.49 2.80
C GLU A 155 -23.41 7.60 2.45
N SER A 156 -22.89 8.30 3.46
CA SER A 156 -21.99 9.44 3.27
C SER A 156 -20.53 9.01 3.10
N SER A 157 -19.97 9.23 1.90
CA SER A 157 -18.54 9.07 1.62
C SER A 157 -17.66 9.98 2.49
N THR A 158 -18.14 11.18 2.86
CA THR A 158 -17.40 12.11 3.71
C THR A 158 -17.31 11.62 5.16
N MET A 159 -18.35 10.94 5.66
CA MET A 159 -18.28 10.31 6.99
C MET A 159 -17.32 9.12 7.00
N LYS A 160 -17.32 8.29 5.95
CA LYS A 160 -16.39 7.17 5.82
C LYS A 160 -14.94 7.63 5.82
N ILE A 161 -14.61 8.65 5.02
CA ILE A 161 -13.24 9.19 5.01
C ILE A 161 -12.87 9.84 6.34
N ALA A 162 -13.79 10.56 6.98
CA ALA A 162 -13.55 11.16 8.30
C ALA A 162 -13.25 10.09 9.37
N PHE A 163 -14.03 9.01 9.43
CA PHE A 163 -13.76 7.91 10.35
C PHE A 163 -12.44 7.19 10.04
N ALA A 164 -12.12 6.96 8.75
CA ALA A 164 -10.83 6.42 8.35
C ALA A 164 -9.66 7.31 8.81
N THR A 165 -9.78 8.62 8.63
CA THR A 165 -8.79 9.60 9.11
C THR A 165 -8.67 9.60 10.62
N VAL A 166 -9.77 9.49 11.36
CA VAL A 166 -9.74 9.40 12.84
C VAL A 166 -8.99 8.15 13.30
N ILE A 167 -9.18 7.01 12.64
CA ILE A 167 -8.43 5.77 12.96
C ILE A 167 -6.93 5.97 12.73
N LEU A 168 -6.54 6.55 11.59
CA LEU A 168 -5.13 6.80 11.26
C LEU A 168 -4.50 7.86 12.19
N TYR A 169 -5.27 8.87 12.59
CA TYR A 169 -4.84 9.85 13.60
C TYR A 169 -4.67 9.19 14.98
N PHE A 170 -5.57 8.30 15.36
CA PHE A 170 -5.45 7.56 16.61
C PHE A 170 -4.22 6.65 16.62
N GLU A 171 -3.93 5.96 15.51
CA GLU A 171 -2.69 5.21 15.32
C GLU A 171 -1.45 6.10 15.53
N SER A 172 -1.52 7.36 15.10
CA SER A 172 -0.41 8.30 15.28
C SER A 172 -0.12 8.65 16.73
N LYS A 173 -1.16 8.68 17.57
CA LYS A 173 -1.01 8.97 19.00
C LYS A 173 -0.58 7.75 19.81
N VAL A 174 -0.98 6.56 19.40
CA VAL A 174 -0.74 5.34 20.18
C VAL A 174 0.48 4.56 19.70
N PHE A 175 0.81 4.60 18.41
CA PHE A 175 1.76 3.66 17.82
C PHE A 175 2.85 4.31 16.98
N ARG A 176 2.51 4.97 15.87
CA ARG A 176 3.49 5.51 14.91
C ARG A 176 3.21 6.99 14.62
N SER A 177 3.97 7.88 15.25
CA SER A 177 3.74 9.34 15.20
C SER A 177 3.52 9.92 13.80
N TYR A 178 4.26 9.45 12.80
CA TYR A 178 4.16 9.93 11.42
C TYR A 178 2.80 9.64 10.73
N TYR A 179 1.94 8.79 11.31
CA TYR A 179 0.61 8.53 10.77
C TYR A 179 -0.31 9.75 10.80
N VAL A 180 0.05 10.79 11.57
CA VAL A 180 -0.64 12.09 11.52
C VAL A 180 -0.54 12.69 10.11
N LEU A 181 0.61 12.51 9.45
CA LEU A 181 0.83 12.99 8.10
C LEU A 181 0.00 12.19 7.08
N ILE A 182 -0.05 10.86 7.25
CA ILE A 182 -0.91 10.00 6.43
C ILE A 182 -2.36 10.47 6.55
N ALA A 183 -2.86 10.66 7.77
CA ALA A 183 -4.23 11.12 8.03
C ALA A 183 -4.55 12.46 7.34
N ALA A 184 -3.62 13.43 7.39
CA ALA A 184 -3.77 14.72 6.71
C ALA A 184 -3.75 14.59 5.17
N LEU A 185 -2.83 13.80 4.63
CA LEU A 185 -2.70 13.57 3.19
C LEU A 185 -3.92 12.82 2.63
N VAL A 186 -4.49 11.87 3.37
CA VAL A 186 -5.73 11.17 2.99
C VAL A 186 -6.87 12.18 2.73
N LEU A 187 -7.06 13.15 3.63
CA LEU A 187 -8.09 14.19 3.46
C LEU A 187 -7.79 15.11 2.27
N ALA A 188 -6.54 15.57 2.15
CA ALA A 188 -6.13 16.45 1.06
C ALA A 188 -6.31 15.76 -0.31
N ILE A 189 -5.89 14.51 -0.42
CA ILE A 189 -6.05 13.71 -1.65
C ILE A 189 -7.52 13.45 -1.94
N TYR A 190 -8.34 13.11 -0.94
CA TYR A 190 -9.78 12.94 -1.15
C TYR A 190 -10.41 14.21 -1.77
N CYS A 191 -10.05 15.39 -1.28
CA CYS A 191 -10.49 16.67 -1.84
C CYS A 191 -10.01 16.87 -3.29
N ILE A 192 -8.71 16.63 -3.56
CA ILE A 192 -8.12 16.75 -4.89
C ILE A 192 -8.80 15.80 -5.88
N LEU A 193 -8.92 14.51 -5.53
CA LEU A 193 -9.51 13.50 -6.39
C LEU A 193 -11.00 13.78 -6.62
N THR A 194 -11.73 14.28 -5.62
CA THR A 194 -13.15 14.66 -5.80
C THR A 194 -13.30 15.79 -6.81
N MET A 195 -12.35 16.75 -6.83
CA MET A 195 -12.32 17.82 -7.83
C MET A 195 -12.03 17.29 -9.23
N PHE A 196 -11.07 16.38 -9.39
CA PHE A 196 -10.74 15.76 -10.67
C PHE A 196 -11.79 14.77 -11.17
N ARG A 197 -12.56 14.15 -10.27
CA ARG A 197 -13.68 13.27 -10.62
C ARG A 197 -14.79 14.03 -11.34
N LYS A 198 -15.07 15.27 -10.93
CA LYS A 198 -16.10 16.12 -11.56
C LYS A 198 -15.69 16.67 -12.93
N ASN A 199 -14.40 16.65 -13.27
CA ASN A 199 -13.86 17.24 -14.50
C ASN A 199 -13.62 16.19 -15.60
N HIS A 200 -14.62 15.97 -16.46
CA HIS A 200 -14.57 15.00 -17.58
C HIS A 200 -13.83 15.49 -18.84
N LYS A 201 -13.23 16.68 -18.82
CA LYS A 201 -12.72 17.34 -20.03
C LYS A 201 -11.38 16.80 -20.52
N PHE A 202 -10.60 16.16 -19.66
CA PHE A 202 -9.22 15.79 -19.98
C PHE A 202 -9.08 14.33 -20.41
N PRO A 203 -8.19 14.03 -21.37
CA PRO A 203 -7.86 12.65 -21.70
C PRO A 203 -7.12 11.97 -20.52
N PRO A 204 -7.18 10.62 -20.41
CA PRO A 204 -6.62 9.87 -19.27
C PRO A 204 -5.16 10.18 -18.95
N ALA A 205 -4.29 10.24 -19.96
CA ALA A 205 -2.86 10.50 -19.77
C ALA A 205 -2.59 11.90 -19.18
N VAL A 206 -3.30 12.92 -19.67
CA VAL A 206 -3.18 14.28 -19.16
C VAL A 206 -3.72 14.37 -17.74
N LYS A 207 -4.82 13.66 -17.43
CA LYS A 207 -5.38 13.59 -16.08
C LYS A 207 -4.40 12.98 -15.09
N ILE A 208 -3.71 11.89 -15.45
CA ILE A 208 -2.65 11.29 -14.62
C ILE A 208 -1.56 12.34 -14.34
N ILE A 209 -1.05 13.00 -15.38
CA ILE A 209 0.02 14.00 -15.23
C ILE A 209 -0.42 15.14 -14.31
N ILE A 210 -1.59 15.75 -14.57
CA ILE A 210 -2.07 16.90 -13.78
C ILE A 210 -2.32 16.48 -12.33
N THR A 211 -2.91 15.31 -12.09
CA THR A 211 -3.19 14.85 -10.72
C THR A 211 -1.88 14.59 -9.96
N THR A 212 -0.91 13.91 -10.59
CA THR A 212 0.42 13.68 -10.00
C THR A 212 1.16 14.99 -9.71
N VAL A 213 1.13 15.95 -10.65
CA VAL A 213 1.72 17.28 -10.42
C VAL A 213 1.01 18.00 -9.28
N THR A 214 -0.32 17.91 -9.19
CA THR A 214 -1.09 18.54 -8.10
C THR A 214 -0.75 17.91 -6.74
N MET A 215 -0.60 16.59 -6.67
CA MET A 215 -0.17 15.89 -5.46
C MET A 215 1.27 16.28 -5.06
N TYR A 216 2.18 16.43 -6.02
CA TYR A 216 3.53 16.92 -5.73
C TYR A 216 3.52 18.36 -5.24
N VAL A 217 2.75 19.25 -5.88
CA VAL A 217 2.57 20.64 -5.43
C VAL A 217 1.98 20.69 -4.02
N LEU A 218 1.04 19.81 -3.69
CA LEU A 218 0.51 19.69 -2.32
C LEU A 218 1.63 19.40 -1.32
N VAL A 219 2.54 18.48 -1.61
CA VAL A 219 3.69 18.18 -0.74
C VAL A 219 4.60 19.40 -0.62
N CYS A 220 4.90 20.10 -1.73
CA CYS A 220 5.68 21.34 -1.70
C CYS A 220 5.03 22.41 -0.81
N VAL A 221 3.74 22.66 -0.98
CA VAL A 221 2.98 23.63 -0.19
C VAL A 221 2.96 23.23 1.28
N MET A 222 2.73 21.95 1.57
CA MET A 222 2.75 21.43 2.94
C MET A 222 4.11 21.70 3.61
N MET A 223 5.22 21.39 2.93
CA MET A 223 6.57 21.65 3.47
C MET A 223 6.84 23.15 3.70
N VAL A 224 6.41 24.02 2.79
CA VAL A 224 6.54 25.48 2.93
C VAL A 224 5.67 26.01 4.08
N VAL A 225 4.45 25.50 4.24
CA VAL A 225 3.58 25.90 5.35
C VAL A 225 4.15 25.42 6.67
N THR A 226 4.65 24.18 6.75
CA THR A 226 5.28 23.67 7.98
C THR A 226 6.54 24.46 8.34
N SER A 227 7.36 24.90 7.36
CA SER A 227 8.58 25.65 7.66
C SER A 227 8.30 27.01 8.31
N VAL A 228 7.13 27.62 8.03
CA VAL A 228 6.72 28.92 8.57
C VAL A 228 5.85 28.77 9.82
N ALA A 229 4.87 27.86 9.81
CA ALA A 229 3.86 27.76 10.85
C ALA A 229 4.22 26.78 11.97
N MET A 230 5.06 25.76 11.69
CA MET A 230 5.37 24.66 12.59
C MET A 230 6.84 24.24 12.47
N HIS A 231 7.74 25.16 12.79
CA HIS A 231 9.18 24.99 12.54
C HIS A 231 9.76 23.72 13.17
N ASP A 232 9.34 23.35 14.38
CA ASP A 232 9.81 22.12 15.04
C ASP A 232 9.42 20.83 14.29
N GLU A 233 8.24 20.80 13.67
CA GLU A 233 7.80 19.66 12.85
C GLU A 233 8.52 19.65 11.50
N TYR A 234 8.78 20.83 10.93
CA TYR A 234 9.56 20.97 9.71
C TYR A 234 10.97 20.39 9.88
N GLU A 235 11.68 20.75 10.96
CA GLU A 235 13.02 20.21 11.24
C GLU A 235 12.99 18.69 11.44
N GLN A 236 11.95 18.16 12.09
CA GLN A 236 11.77 16.71 12.20
C GLN A 236 11.59 16.03 10.83
N ILE A 237 10.80 16.61 9.92
CA ILE A 237 10.61 16.06 8.57
C ILE A 237 11.89 16.16 7.76
N MET A 238 12.63 17.27 7.83
CA MET A 238 13.89 17.45 7.13
C MET A 238 14.97 16.47 7.63
N GLY A 239 15.01 16.22 8.94
CA GLY A 239 15.96 15.29 9.58
C GLY A 239 15.56 13.81 9.53
N ILE A 240 14.35 13.48 9.10
CA ILE A 240 13.82 12.11 9.15
C ILE A 240 14.68 11.13 8.35
N ARG A 241 15.23 11.59 7.22
CA ARG A 241 16.00 10.75 6.30
C ARG A 241 17.33 10.39 6.90
N ASP A 242 18.09 11.36 7.41
CA ASP A 242 19.32 11.12 8.15
C ASP A 242 19.06 10.16 9.34
N TYR A 243 18.03 10.43 10.15
CA TYR A 243 17.64 9.53 11.25
C TYR A 243 17.31 8.10 10.79
N SER A 244 16.58 7.95 9.69
CA SER A 244 16.14 6.65 9.17
C SER A 244 17.28 5.82 8.56
N LEU A 245 18.33 6.48 8.08
CA LEU A 245 19.49 5.88 7.43
C LEU A 245 20.69 5.70 8.40
N ASN A 246 20.68 6.41 9.53
CA ASN A 246 21.73 6.33 10.53
C ASN A 246 21.91 4.89 11.05
N GLY A 247 23.14 4.39 10.99
CA GLY A 247 23.51 3.02 11.35
C GLY A 247 23.22 1.96 10.28
N ARG A 248 22.69 2.35 9.11
CA ARG A 248 22.41 1.45 7.97
C ARG A 248 23.39 1.62 6.81
N GLU A 249 24.08 2.76 6.73
CA GLU A 249 24.96 3.06 5.59
C GLU A 249 26.18 2.14 5.49
N ASP A 250 26.69 1.70 6.64
CA ASP A 250 27.86 0.82 6.76
C ASP A 250 27.48 -0.65 7.04
N ASP A 251 26.18 -0.95 7.13
CA ASP A 251 25.70 -2.30 7.41
C ASP A 251 25.63 -3.12 6.12
N VAL A 252 26.41 -4.21 6.09
CA VAL A 252 26.44 -5.20 4.99
C VAL A 252 25.04 -5.78 4.72
N ASP A 253 24.15 -5.74 5.71
CA ASP A 253 22.77 -6.22 5.59
C ASP A 253 21.77 -5.20 5.01
N SER A 254 22.16 -3.94 4.86
CA SER A 254 21.31 -2.86 4.31
C SER A 254 21.41 -2.73 2.78
N VAL A 255 21.45 -3.87 2.08
CA VAL A 255 21.68 -3.95 0.62
C VAL A 255 20.62 -3.21 -0.20
N THR A 256 19.41 -3.03 0.32
CA THR A 256 18.28 -2.40 -0.39
C THR A 256 18.00 -0.95 0.02
N ILE A 257 18.93 -0.31 0.74
CA ILE A 257 18.83 1.09 1.16
C ILE A 257 18.52 2.04 -0.01
N ILE A 258 17.64 3.00 0.24
CA ILE A 258 17.30 4.08 -0.71
C ILE A 258 18.08 5.30 -0.24
N LYS A 259 19.19 5.63 -0.91
CA LYS A 259 19.96 6.86 -0.65
C LYS A 259 19.49 8.02 -1.51
N ASN A 260 19.54 9.25 -1.01
CA ASN A 260 19.29 10.44 -1.81
C ASN A 260 20.37 10.59 -2.88
N TRP A 261 19.97 10.94 -4.10
CA TRP A 261 20.90 11.09 -5.22
C TRP A 261 21.51 12.48 -5.31
N VAL A 262 20.77 13.51 -4.89
CA VAL A 262 21.21 14.91 -5.03
C VAL A 262 21.66 15.44 -3.68
N SER A 263 22.92 15.89 -3.59
CA SER A 263 23.53 16.54 -2.41
C SER A 263 23.58 15.72 -1.12
N GLY A 264 23.42 14.40 -1.20
CA GLY A 264 23.50 13.47 -0.06
C GLY A 264 22.28 13.50 0.86
N ASP A 265 22.30 12.68 1.91
CA ASP A 265 21.17 12.50 2.82
C ASP A 265 21.05 13.61 3.89
N ASN A 266 22.06 14.48 4.02
CA ASN A 266 22.14 15.55 5.03
C ASN A 266 21.81 16.96 4.49
N SER A 267 21.11 17.05 3.35
CA SER A 267 20.81 18.36 2.76
C SER A 267 19.73 19.11 3.57
N SER A 268 20.08 20.24 4.18
CA SER A 268 19.14 21.14 4.86
C SER A 268 18.36 22.05 3.90
N ASN A 269 18.58 21.93 2.60
CA ASN A 269 17.98 22.80 1.59
C ASN A 269 16.65 22.24 1.08
N LEU A 270 15.55 22.95 1.34
CA LEU A 270 14.18 22.51 1.01
C LEU A 270 13.98 22.12 -0.47
N PRO A 271 14.44 22.88 -1.49
CA PRO A 271 14.29 22.48 -2.89
C PRO A 271 15.04 21.19 -3.23
N LEU A 272 16.19 20.94 -2.61
CA LEU A 272 16.94 19.68 -2.81
C LEU A 272 16.23 18.51 -2.14
N PHE A 273 15.66 18.73 -0.95
CA PHE A 273 14.80 17.75 -0.28
C PHE A 273 13.60 17.36 -1.15
N LEU A 274 12.88 18.36 -1.71
CA LEU A 274 11.73 18.11 -2.58
C LEU A 274 12.11 17.41 -3.89
N LEU A 275 13.29 17.73 -4.45
CA LEU A 275 13.81 17.02 -5.61
C LEU A 275 14.12 15.55 -5.29
N ASN A 276 14.79 15.27 -4.16
CA ASN A 276 15.04 13.91 -3.72
C ASN A 276 13.73 13.16 -3.40
N TYR A 277 12.73 13.84 -2.83
CA TYR A 277 11.40 13.28 -2.62
C TYR A 277 10.78 12.81 -3.95
N LEU A 278 10.83 13.63 -5.00
CA LEU A 278 10.30 13.27 -6.32
C LEU A 278 11.06 12.06 -6.92
N ILE A 279 12.39 12.05 -6.83
CA ILE A 279 13.22 10.95 -7.31
C ILE A 279 12.90 9.66 -6.54
N ASN A 280 12.82 9.72 -5.22
CA ASN A 280 12.52 8.56 -4.37
C ASN A 280 11.09 8.05 -4.61
N ALA A 281 10.11 8.93 -4.83
CA ALA A 281 8.75 8.52 -5.20
C ALA A 281 8.75 7.68 -6.48
N PHE A 282 9.47 8.11 -7.52
CA PHE A 282 9.58 7.36 -8.77
C PHE A 282 10.25 6.00 -8.55
N ARG A 283 11.36 5.98 -7.80
CA ARG A 283 12.13 4.76 -7.51
C ARG A 283 11.33 3.76 -6.68
N MET A 284 10.52 4.22 -5.73
CA MET A 284 9.65 3.34 -4.94
C MET A 284 8.51 2.74 -5.77
N MET A 285 7.98 3.47 -6.74
CA MET A 285 6.97 2.95 -7.66
C MET A 285 7.57 1.99 -8.71
N ILE A 286 8.76 2.27 -9.23
CA ILE A 286 9.44 1.42 -10.22
C ILE A 286 10.88 1.17 -9.74
N PRO A 287 11.09 0.16 -8.87
CA PRO A 287 12.37 -0.05 -8.21
C PRO A 287 13.36 -0.80 -9.11
N LEU A 288 13.84 -0.12 -10.16
CA LEU A 288 14.82 -0.69 -11.11
C LEU A 288 16.09 -1.17 -10.39
N GLU A 289 16.45 -0.60 -9.24
CA GLU A 289 17.59 -1.06 -8.45
C GLU A 289 17.43 -2.48 -7.93
N LEU A 290 16.19 -2.90 -7.60
CA LEU A 290 15.94 -4.27 -7.18
C LEU A 290 16.22 -5.27 -8.30
N ALA A 291 15.89 -4.92 -9.55
CA ALA A 291 16.13 -5.78 -10.70
C ALA A 291 17.63 -6.02 -10.94
N VAL A 292 18.48 -5.04 -10.62
CA VAL A 292 19.94 -5.12 -10.80
C VAL A 292 20.64 -5.77 -9.60
N LYS A 293 20.03 -5.76 -8.40
CA LYS A 293 20.62 -6.30 -7.16
C LYS A 293 20.64 -7.83 -7.07
N GLY A 294 19.93 -8.55 -7.95
CA GLY A 294 20.00 -10.01 -8.07
C GLY A 294 18.65 -10.70 -8.22
N ILE A 295 18.70 -11.98 -8.64
CA ILE A 295 17.50 -12.75 -9.02
C ILE A 295 16.49 -12.92 -7.87
N GLN A 296 16.98 -12.96 -6.62
CA GLN A 296 16.14 -13.06 -5.42
C GLN A 296 15.25 -11.83 -5.18
N TYR A 297 15.58 -10.68 -5.79
CA TYR A 297 14.81 -9.44 -5.65
C TYR A 297 13.79 -9.25 -6.77
N LEU A 298 13.84 -10.04 -7.85
CA LEU A 298 12.90 -9.95 -8.97
C LEU A 298 11.43 -10.14 -8.56
N PRO A 299 11.06 -11.05 -7.64
CA PRO A 299 9.67 -11.14 -7.20
C PRO A 299 9.14 -9.84 -6.60
N PHE A 300 9.96 -9.13 -5.82
CA PHE A 300 9.60 -7.83 -5.23
C PHE A 300 9.50 -6.73 -6.29
N PHE A 301 10.42 -6.72 -7.26
CA PHE A 301 10.32 -5.81 -8.41
C PHE A 301 9.02 -6.02 -9.19
N CYS A 302 8.70 -7.26 -9.56
CA CYS A 302 7.47 -7.59 -10.28
C CYS A 302 6.22 -7.23 -9.48
N PHE A 303 6.23 -7.49 -8.17
CA PHE A 303 5.16 -7.11 -7.26
C PHE A 303 4.92 -5.60 -7.25
N GLN A 304 5.98 -4.81 -7.06
CA GLN A 304 5.88 -3.36 -7.01
C GLN A 304 5.40 -2.76 -8.34
N VAL A 305 5.97 -3.24 -9.46
CA VAL A 305 5.54 -2.81 -10.79
C VAL A 305 4.06 -3.13 -11.00
N ALA A 306 3.58 -4.30 -10.56
CA ALA A 306 2.17 -4.64 -10.65
C ALA A 306 1.30 -3.64 -9.87
N VAL A 307 1.65 -3.31 -8.61
CA VAL A 307 0.94 -2.29 -7.81
C VAL A 307 0.88 -0.96 -8.57
N THR A 308 2.02 -0.48 -9.09
CA THR A 308 2.09 0.79 -9.82
C THR A 308 1.25 0.79 -11.09
N VAL A 309 1.22 -0.31 -11.85
CA VAL A 309 0.38 -0.40 -13.05
C VAL A 309 -1.10 -0.37 -12.68
N TYR A 310 -1.54 -1.10 -11.64
CA TYR A 310 -2.94 -1.04 -11.17
C TYR A 310 -3.33 0.38 -10.74
N LEU A 311 -2.46 1.08 -10.00
CA LEU A 311 -2.70 2.47 -9.59
C LEU A 311 -2.79 3.40 -10.78
N ALA A 312 -1.83 3.34 -11.72
CA ALA A 312 -1.81 4.19 -12.91
C ALA A 312 -3.08 4.00 -13.77
N HIS A 313 -3.54 2.76 -13.90
CA HIS A 313 -4.78 2.46 -14.59
C HIS A 313 -6.01 3.06 -13.90
N LEU A 314 -6.10 2.97 -12.56
CA LEU A 314 -7.18 3.59 -11.79
C LEU A 314 -7.21 5.12 -11.94
N PHE A 315 -6.05 5.78 -11.88
CA PHE A 315 -5.96 7.22 -12.04
C PHE A 315 -6.47 7.71 -13.40
N GLY A 316 -6.13 6.99 -14.48
CA GLY A 316 -6.60 7.32 -15.82
C GLY A 316 -8.11 7.28 -15.98
N LYS A 317 -8.83 6.64 -15.03
CA LYS A 317 -10.26 6.35 -15.08
C LYS A 317 -11.04 6.88 -13.90
N LEU A 318 -10.45 7.79 -13.15
CA LEU A 318 -11.00 8.24 -11.87
C LEU A 318 -12.42 8.83 -11.95
N ASP A 319 -12.83 9.33 -13.12
CA ASP A 319 -14.20 9.79 -13.41
C ASP A 319 -15.19 8.69 -13.79
N GLU A 320 -14.70 7.51 -14.20
CA GLU A 320 -15.52 6.33 -14.51
C GLU A 320 -15.72 5.42 -13.28
N ILE A 321 -15.07 5.71 -12.16
CA ILE A 321 -15.21 4.93 -10.92
C ILE A 321 -16.53 5.32 -10.24
N GLU A 322 -17.54 4.47 -10.41
CA GLU A 322 -18.85 4.61 -9.74
C GLU A 322 -18.82 4.09 -8.29
N ASP A 323 -17.98 3.09 -7.99
CA ASP A 323 -17.87 2.54 -6.64
C ASP A 323 -17.16 3.50 -5.69
N GLU A 324 -17.94 4.12 -4.80
CA GLU A 324 -17.46 5.00 -3.73
C GLU A 324 -16.43 4.32 -2.83
N THR A 325 -16.57 3.01 -2.57
CA THR A 325 -15.63 2.26 -1.72
C THR A 325 -14.25 2.20 -2.37
N GLN A 326 -14.21 1.90 -3.67
CA GLN A 326 -12.98 1.91 -4.45
C GLN A 326 -12.36 3.32 -4.50
N PHE A 327 -13.17 4.36 -4.69
CA PHE A 327 -12.70 5.75 -4.73
C PHE A 327 -12.06 6.19 -3.39
N LEU A 328 -12.71 5.86 -2.27
CA LEU A 328 -12.17 6.13 -0.93
C LEU A 328 -10.89 5.33 -0.65
N ALA A 329 -10.84 4.07 -1.05
CA ALA A 329 -9.66 3.23 -0.89
C ALA A 329 -8.45 3.77 -1.67
N ILE A 330 -8.66 4.30 -2.88
CA ILE A 330 -7.61 5.00 -3.66
C ILE A 330 -7.09 6.22 -2.88
N SER A 331 -8.00 7.04 -2.34
CA SER A 331 -7.62 8.23 -1.57
C SER A 331 -6.77 7.87 -0.36
N ILE A 332 -7.14 6.81 0.36
CA ILE A 332 -6.42 6.34 1.54
C ILE A 332 -5.04 5.78 1.17
N PHE A 333 -4.99 4.90 0.17
CA PHE A 333 -3.75 4.26 -0.25
C PHE A 333 -2.74 5.29 -0.78
N LEU A 334 -3.18 6.29 -1.54
CA LEU A 334 -2.30 7.35 -2.02
C LEU A 334 -1.81 8.26 -0.90
N GLY A 335 -2.66 8.55 0.11
CA GLY A 335 -2.23 9.32 1.29
C GLY A 335 -1.11 8.61 2.03
N TYR A 336 -1.24 7.28 2.14
CA TYR A 336 -0.18 6.41 2.65
C TYR A 336 1.09 6.47 1.78
N VAL A 337 0.98 6.27 0.46
CA VAL A 337 2.14 6.32 -0.46
C VAL A 337 2.89 7.65 -0.37
N LEU A 338 2.19 8.78 -0.43
CA LEU A 338 2.82 10.10 -0.39
C LEU A 338 3.57 10.35 0.93
N ALA A 339 3.03 9.88 2.06
CA ALA A 339 3.73 9.96 3.33
C ALA A 339 4.94 9.02 3.36
N SER A 340 4.77 7.76 2.93
CA SER A 340 5.82 6.74 2.97
C SER A 340 7.09 7.15 2.24
N VAL A 341 7.01 7.89 1.13
CA VAL A 341 8.20 8.40 0.42
C VAL A 341 9.14 9.21 1.33
N LEU A 342 8.63 9.87 2.38
CA LEU A 342 9.45 10.61 3.35
C LEU A 342 10.17 9.68 4.34
N PHE A 343 9.50 8.61 4.78
CA PHE A 343 9.95 7.81 5.93
C PHE A 343 10.65 6.51 5.53
N GLU A 344 10.42 5.99 4.32
CA GLU A 344 10.90 4.66 3.96
C GLU A 344 12.43 4.67 3.74
N PRO A 345 13.17 3.88 4.54
CA PRO A 345 14.63 3.86 4.46
C PRO A 345 15.16 2.91 3.38
N ASP A 346 14.40 1.87 3.02
CA ASP A 346 14.82 0.82 2.10
C ASP A 346 13.63 0.14 1.40
N PHE A 347 13.88 -0.50 0.26
CA PHE A 347 12.82 -1.16 -0.53
C PHE A 347 12.17 -2.35 0.18
N GLY A 348 12.90 -3.05 1.06
CA GLY A 348 12.35 -4.19 1.80
C GLY A 348 11.33 -3.75 2.86
N SER A 349 11.64 -2.68 3.59
CA SER A 349 10.73 -2.01 4.51
C SER A 349 9.50 -1.47 3.77
N TRP A 350 9.72 -0.84 2.61
CA TRP A 350 8.63 -0.33 1.77
C TRP A 350 7.63 -1.43 1.38
N VAL A 351 8.09 -2.54 0.79
CA VAL A 351 7.17 -3.63 0.37
C VAL A 351 6.47 -4.26 1.58
N ARG A 352 7.15 -4.35 2.73
CA ARG A 352 6.55 -4.87 3.96
C ARG A 352 5.42 -3.97 4.48
N HIS A 353 5.68 -2.67 4.59
CA HIS A 353 4.68 -1.73 5.07
C HIS A 353 3.54 -1.58 4.04
N GLU A 354 3.83 -1.59 2.73
CA GLU A 354 2.83 -1.61 1.67
C GLU A 354 1.96 -2.87 1.77
N ALA A 355 2.54 -4.05 2.00
CA ALA A 355 1.79 -5.28 2.22
C ALA A 355 0.88 -5.22 3.45
N ALA A 356 1.29 -4.53 4.53
CA ALA A 356 0.43 -4.33 5.71
C ALA A 356 -0.82 -3.48 5.39
N THR A 357 -0.81 -2.70 4.30
CA THR A 357 -2.00 -1.97 3.80
C THR A 357 -2.96 -2.85 2.98
N PHE A 358 -2.71 -4.16 2.88
CA PHE A 358 -3.53 -5.12 2.14
C PHE A 358 -5.05 -4.97 2.32
N PRO A 359 -5.59 -4.72 3.53
CA PRO A 359 -7.03 -4.51 3.71
C PRO A 359 -7.61 -3.42 2.81
N VAL A 360 -6.86 -2.34 2.56
CA VAL A 360 -7.26 -1.26 1.66
C VAL A 360 -6.82 -1.59 0.22
N LEU A 361 -5.58 -2.06 0.02
CA LEU A 361 -5.03 -2.43 -1.31
C LEU A 361 -5.90 -3.45 -2.07
N GLN A 362 -6.58 -4.35 -1.37
CA GLN A 362 -7.44 -5.32 -2.04
C GLN A 362 -8.71 -4.68 -2.64
N LEU A 363 -9.23 -3.61 -2.00
CA LEU A 363 -10.42 -2.89 -2.48
C LEU A 363 -10.13 -2.12 -3.78
N LEU A 364 -8.89 -1.64 -3.95
CA LEU A 364 -8.48 -0.97 -5.19
C LEU A 364 -8.11 -1.95 -6.30
N VAL A 365 -7.32 -3.00 -6.03
CA VAL A 365 -6.76 -3.86 -7.09
C VAL A 365 -7.73 -4.92 -7.59
N PHE A 366 -8.54 -5.51 -6.71
CA PHE A 366 -9.40 -6.64 -7.06
C PHE A 366 -10.84 -6.24 -7.38
N SER A 367 -11.05 -5.03 -7.90
CA SER A 367 -12.36 -4.59 -8.38
C SER A 367 -12.60 -5.02 -9.83
N GLN A 368 -13.86 -5.01 -10.27
CA GLN A 368 -14.24 -5.32 -11.64
C GLN A 368 -13.56 -4.38 -12.66
N ASN A 369 -13.31 -3.13 -12.27
CA ASN A 369 -12.65 -2.12 -13.10
C ASN A 369 -11.19 -2.46 -13.43
N GLN A 370 -10.58 -3.38 -12.68
CA GLN A 370 -9.18 -3.75 -12.83
C GLN A 370 -8.94 -5.09 -13.54
N ARG A 371 -10.01 -5.74 -14.03
CA ARG A 371 -9.88 -6.97 -14.82
C ARG A 371 -9.21 -6.70 -16.17
N LEU A 372 -8.40 -7.64 -16.65
CA LEU A 372 -7.70 -7.55 -17.93
C LEU A 372 -8.66 -7.38 -19.12
N SER A 373 -9.86 -7.97 -19.04
CA SER A 373 -10.91 -7.78 -20.05
C SER A 373 -11.36 -6.31 -20.13
N GLN A 374 -11.52 -5.66 -18.98
CA GLN A 374 -11.85 -4.24 -18.89
C GLN A 374 -10.73 -3.40 -19.50
N TRP A 375 -9.47 -3.67 -19.12
CA TRP A 375 -8.30 -2.96 -19.67
C TRP A 375 -8.24 -3.02 -21.19
N LYS A 376 -8.52 -4.19 -21.78
CA LYS A 376 -8.59 -4.34 -23.26
C LYS A 376 -9.66 -3.46 -23.87
N GLN A 377 -10.85 -3.39 -23.27
CA GLN A 377 -11.92 -2.50 -23.73
C GLN A 377 -11.50 -1.03 -23.65
N ASP A 378 -10.79 -0.65 -22.59
CA ASP A 378 -10.39 0.73 -22.34
C ASP A 378 -9.30 1.20 -23.29
N ILE A 379 -8.31 0.35 -23.57
CA ILE A 379 -7.31 0.60 -24.61
C ILE A 379 -7.99 0.76 -25.98
N ASN A 380 -9.00 -0.05 -26.28
CA ASN A 380 -9.76 0.06 -27.53
C ASN A 380 -10.57 1.35 -27.61
N LYS A 381 -11.20 1.79 -26.50
CA LYS A 381 -11.88 3.10 -26.43
C LYS A 381 -10.92 4.26 -26.68
N ILE A 382 -9.72 4.23 -26.08
CA ILE A 382 -8.69 5.25 -26.27
C ILE A 382 -8.23 5.29 -27.73
N LYS A 383 -7.88 4.13 -28.31
CA LYS A 383 -7.49 4.01 -29.73
C LYS A 383 -8.60 4.53 -30.66
N GLY A 384 -9.87 4.22 -30.36
CA GLY A 384 -11.02 4.71 -31.12
C GLY A 384 -11.20 6.23 -31.08
N ARG A 385 -10.94 6.88 -29.93
CA ARG A 385 -10.98 8.35 -29.80
C ARG A 385 -9.86 9.03 -30.60
N ILE A 386 -8.64 8.51 -30.51
CA ILE A 386 -7.47 9.02 -31.25
C ILE A 386 -7.68 8.87 -32.76
N GLY A 387 -8.17 7.70 -33.22
CA GLY A 387 -8.45 7.45 -34.63
C GLY A 387 -9.54 8.36 -35.20
N ARG A 388 -10.55 8.73 -34.41
CA ARG A 388 -11.57 9.72 -34.83
C ARG A 388 -10.99 11.14 -34.91
N HIS A 389 -10.15 11.56 -33.96
CA HIS A 389 -9.53 12.88 -34.02
C HIS A 389 -8.54 13.02 -35.19
N ALA A 390 -7.78 11.98 -35.51
CA ALA A 390 -6.91 11.97 -36.69
C ALA A 390 -7.69 12.08 -38.02
N ASN A 391 -8.83 11.39 -38.14
CA ASN A 391 -9.69 11.49 -39.33
C ASN A 391 -10.44 12.83 -39.47
N VAL A 392 -10.67 13.55 -38.36
CA VAL A 392 -11.29 14.88 -38.40
C VAL A 392 -10.24 15.94 -38.76
N ALA A 393 -9.02 15.85 -38.24
CA ALA A 393 -7.91 16.73 -38.62
C ALA A 393 -7.54 16.57 -40.10
N GLY A 394 -7.43 15.33 -40.61
CA GLY A 394 -7.13 15.07 -42.02
C GLY A 394 -8.24 15.48 -43.00
N LYS A 395 -9.48 15.72 -42.53
CA LYS A 395 -10.58 16.28 -43.33
C LYS A 395 -10.67 17.81 -43.27
N MET A 396 -9.93 18.46 -42.38
CA MET A 396 -9.81 19.92 -42.33
C MET A 396 -8.61 20.43 -43.12
N GLU A 397 -7.66 19.55 -43.45
CA GLU A 397 -6.48 19.83 -44.29
C GLU A 397 -6.64 19.44 -45.77
N ALA A 398 -7.81 18.90 -46.15
CA ALA A 398 -8.21 18.58 -47.53
C ALA A 398 -9.44 19.39 -47.92
#